data_AF-A0ABD4SCX3-F1
#
_entry.id   AF-A0ABD4SCX3-F1
#
_cell.length_a   1.000
_cell.length_b   1.000
_cell.length_c   1.000
_cell.angle_alpha   90.00
_cell.angle_beta   90.00
_cell.angle_gamma   90.00
#
_symmetry.space_group_name_H-M   'P 1'
#
loop_
_entity.id
_entity.type
_entity.pdbx_description
1 polymer ?
#
loop_
_entity_poly.entity_id
_entity_poly.type
_entity_poly.pdbx_seq_one_letter_code
_entity_poly.pdbx_strand_id
1 'polypeptide(L)'
;MKKYSYVLGDGKIPDFLAKFGLITRIGEDDDLILINSFPKMLHKVTRIMKVNGMSPIKKGSWHIGINTIQNENGEIFTIPLMPLDPKSIVYPPLINNHFVMMQILTFNVSQFAELYGVISKRRTLILDLRYNFGGEISAMSKCFEWLNAHCINQKVVLLFNNTTASAAELFIEKCQRSNLSTVSIGSETYGKKWAYKKVTVGKSNFFLPIYQLAPQIEINEYINTDTFYESSRSSDVQSKLIFPFALNIENILLERR
;
A
#
# COMPACT_ATOMS: atom_id res chain seq x y z
N MET A 1 -8.20 -21.24 13.45
CA MET A 1 -7.22 -20.14 13.66
C MET A 1 -5.83 -20.74 13.76
N LYS A 2 -4.98 -20.59 12.73
CA LYS A 2 -3.56 -20.98 12.85
C LYS A 2 -2.80 -19.82 13.51
N LYS A 3 -2.33 -20.03 14.74
CA LYS A 3 -1.37 -19.13 15.39
C LYS A 3 0.00 -19.39 14.75
N TYR A 4 0.47 -18.44 13.96
CA TYR A 4 1.85 -18.43 13.48
C TYR A 4 2.73 -17.85 14.58
N SER A 5 3.38 -18.71 15.38
CA SER A 5 4.42 -18.30 16.33
C SER A 5 5.77 -18.43 15.66
N TYR A 6 6.30 -17.32 15.14
CA TYR A 6 7.68 -17.26 14.66
C TYR A 6 8.59 -16.77 15.80
N VAL A 7 9.38 -17.70 16.36
CA VAL A 7 10.54 -17.35 17.18
C VAL A 7 11.68 -17.03 16.22
N LEU A 8 12.12 -15.77 16.18
CA LEU A 8 13.20 -15.30 15.30
C LEU A 8 14.45 -15.00 16.13
N GLY A 9 15.63 -15.42 15.67
CA GLY A 9 16.94 -15.26 16.35
C GLY A 9 17.56 -13.84 16.35
N ASP A 10 18.83 -13.77 16.77
CA ASP A 10 19.64 -12.63 17.29
C ASP A 10 19.93 -11.41 16.36
N GLY A 11 19.06 -11.09 15.40
CA GLY A 11 19.25 -9.90 14.54
C GLY A 11 19.04 -8.56 15.26
N LYS A 12 19.78 -7.51 14.86
CA LYS A 12 19.60 -6.13 15.35
C LYS A 12 18.20 -5.60 14.97
N ILE A 13 17.60 -4.75 15.80
CA ILE A 13 16.24 -4.22 15.57
C ILE A 13 16.05 -3.54 14.20
N PRO A 14 16.99 -2.70 13.72
CA PRO A 14 16.87 -2.12 12.38
C PRO A 14 16.70 -3.16 11.27
N ASP A 15 17.42 -4.29 11.34
CA ASP A 15 17.33 -5.37 10.36
C ASP A 15 16.00 -6.11 10.44
N PHE A 16 15.42 -6.23 11.65
CA PHE A 16 14.09 -6.79 11.84
C PHE A 16 13.02 -5.87 11.25
N LEU A 17 13.04 -4.58 11.57
CA LEU A 17 12.07 -3.59 11.13
C LEU A 17 12.13 -3.31 9.62
N ALA A 18 13.31 -3.42 9.02
CA ALA A 18 13.49 -3.29 7.57
C ALA A 18 12.68 -4.33 6.78
N LYS A 19 12.43 -5.52 7.35
CA LYS A 19 11.58 -6.56 6.73
C LYS A 19 10.11 -6.17 6.63
N PHE A 20 9.69 -5.16 7.38
CA PHE A 20 8.35 -4.60 7.40
C PHE A 20 8.31 -3.19 6.81
N GLY A 21 9.39 -2.76 6.16
CA GLY A 21 9.48 -1.49 5.45
C GLY A 21 9.87 -0.29 6.31
N LEU A 22 10.20 -0.49 7.58
CA LEU A 22 10.69 0.60 8.45
C LEU A 22 12.22 0.67 8.41
N ILE A 23 12.76 1.72 7.81
CA ILE A 23 14.20 1.99 7.77
C ILE A 23 14.55 2.88 8.95
N THR A 24 15.23 2.31 9.93
CA THR A 24 15.54 2.96 11.19
C THR A 24 17.03 2.89 11.51
N ARG A 25 17.50 3.78 12.38
CA ARG A 25 18.78 3.64 13.08
C ARG A 25 18.55 3.81 14.58
N ILE A 26 19.41 3.21 15.38
CA ILE A 26 19.40 3.40 16.84
C ILE A 26 19.99 4.78 17.13
N GLY A 27 19.24 5.60 17.87
CA GLY A 27 19.71 6.88 18.39
C GLY A 27 20.52 6.69 19.68
N GLU A 28 20.99 7.80 20.25
CA GLU A 28 21.84 7.77 21.45
C GLU A 28 21.03 7.49 22.73
N ASP A 29 19.71 7.73 22.70
CA ASP A 29 18.83 7.74 23.89
C ASP A 29 17.94 6.49 24.02
N ASP A 30 18.40 5.33 23.54
CA ASP A 30 17.55 4.10 23.47
C ASP A 30 16.26 4.36 22.64
N ASP A 31 16.35 5.24 21.64
CA ASP A 31 15.29 5.57 20.71
C ASP A 31 15.60 5.04 19.29
N LEU A 32 14.57 5.00 18.43
CA LEU A 32 14.75 4.70 17.02
C LEU A 32 14.49 5.94 16.17
N ILE A 33 15.50 6.35 15.41
CA ILE A 33 15.36 7.41 14.42
C ILE A 33 14.83 6.79 13.14
N LEU A 34 13.65 7.23 12.69
CA LEU A 34 13.04 6.83 11.44
C LEU A 34 13.72 7.59 10.29
N ILE A 35 14.45 6.86 9.46
CA ILE A 35 15.13 7.41 8.28
C ILE A 35 14.14 7.44 7.11
N ASN A 36 13.40 6.37 6.93
CA ASN A 36 12.37 6.24 5.92
C ASN A 36 11.40 5.12 6.31
N SER A 37 10.24 5.07 5.69
CA SER A 37 9.28 3.99 5.89
C SER A 37 8.58 3.63 4.60
N PHE A 38 8.08 2.40 4.57
CA PHE A 38 7.27 1.88 3.52
C PHE A 38 6.15 1.03 4.12
N PRO A 39 4.88 1.48 4.06
CA PRO A 39 4.36 2.65 3.35
C PRO A 39 4.86 4.00 3.92
N LYS A 40 4.60 5.12 3.23
CA LYS A 40 5.08 6.43 3.69
C LYS A 40 4.41 6.78 5.02
N MET A 41 5.19 6.90 6.09
CA MET A 41 4.72 7.46 7.35
C MET A 41 4.53 8.95 7.13
N LEU A 42 3.40 9.47 7.62
CA LEU A 42 3.14 10.90 7.64
C LEU A 42 4.36 11.60 8.25
N HIS A 43 4.72 12.78 7.73
CA HIS A 43 5.91 13.57 8.04
C HIS A 43 6.08 13.97 9.54
N LYS A 44 5.27 13.39 10.44
CA LYS A 44 5.16 13.70 11.87
C LYS A 44 5.96 12.78 12.79
N VAL A 45 6.60 11.72 12.28
CA VAL A 45 7.39 10.80 13.12
C VAL A 45 8.82 10.78 12.62
N THR A 46 9.70 11.42 13.39
CA THR A 46 11.15 11.39 13.14
C THR A 46 11.84 10.44 14.11
N ARG A 47 11.37 10.39 15.37
CA ARG A 47 11.90 9.51 16.41
C ARG A 47 10.75 8.68 16.98
N ILE A 48 11.02 7.40 17.21
CA ILE A 48 10.14 6.49 17.93
C ILE A 48 10.75 6.35 19.33
N MET A 49 10.06 6.89 20.32
CA MET A 49 10.50 6.92 21.72
C MET A 49 10.03 5.68 22.49
N LYS A 50 8.84 5.17 22.14
CA LYS A 50 8.27 3.94 22.72
C LYS A 50 7.50 3.16 21.68
N VAL A 51 7.44 1.84 21.87
CA VAL A 51 6.55 0.93 21.16
C VAL A 51 5.85 0.04 22.17
N ASN A 52 4.52 -0.02 22.10
CA ASN A 52 3.66 -0.75 23.03
C ASN A 52 4.00 -0.45 24.50
N GLY A 53 4.32 0.82 24.80
CA GLY A 53 4.71 1.30 26.14
C GLY A 53 6.14 0.95 26.57
N MET A 54 6.92 0.27 25.74
CA MET A 54 8.27 -0.22 26.05
C MET A 54 9.35 0.42 25.17
N SER A 55 10.62 0.18 25.49
CA SER A 55 11.76 0.65 24.69
C SER A 55 11.69 0.11 23.25
N PRO A 56 11.90 0.96 22.24
CA PRO A 56 11.82 0.60 20.83
C PRO A 56 13.01 -0.23 20.34
N ILE A 57 14.15 -0.24 21.04
CA ILE A 57 15.31 -1.05 20.64
C ILE A 57 15.23 -2.49 21.17
N LYS A 58 14.17 -2.85 21.91
CA LYS A 58 13.94 -4.20 22.38
C LYS A 58 13.03 -4.96 21.42
N LYS A 59 13.50 -6.10 20.93
CA LYS A 59 12.72 -6.96 20.02
C LYS A 59 11.38 -7.40 20.58
N GLY A 60 11.34 -7.74 21.86
CA GLY A 60 10.11 -8.16 22.55
C GLY A 60 9.04 -7.07 22.64
N SER A 61 9.40 -5.81 22.36
CA SER A 61 8.47 -4.68 22.37
C SER A 61 7.68 -4.57 21.07
N TRP A 62 8.12 -5.26 20.02
CA TRP A 62 7.49 -5.28 18.70
C TRP A 62 6.70 -6.57 18.46
N HIS A 63 5.56 -6.44 17.79
CA HIS A 63 4.73 -7.57 17.35
C HIS A 63 4.51 -7.53 15.84
N ILE A 64 4.45 -8.70 15.21
CA ILE A 64 3.93 -8.80 13.85
C ILE A 64 2.42 -8.52 13.92
N GLY A 65 1.94 -7.53 13.17
CA GLY A 65 0.60 -6.97 13.32
C GLY A 65 0.60 -5.53 13.83
N ILE A 66 -0.47 -5.15 14.53
CA ILE A 66 -0.69 -3.77 14.98
C ILE A 66 0.20 -3.45 16.19
N ASN A 67 0.93 -2.34 16.12
CA ASN A 67 1.73 -1.79 17.21
C ASN A 67 1.31 -0.35 17.47
N THR A 68 1.45 0.09 18.72
CA THR A 68 1.29 1.49 19.11
C THR A 68 2.67 2.10 19.32
N ILE A 69 2.98 3.21 18.66
CA ILE A 69 4.24 3.95 18.87
C ILE A 69 3.97 5.33 19.46
N GLN A 70 4.95 5.84 20.19
CA GLN A 70 4.97 7.21 20.69
C GLN A 70 6.16 7.96 20.07
N ASN A 71 5.93 9.15 19.51
CA ASN A 71 6.99 9.97 18.92
C ASN A 71 7.67 10.89 19.96
N GLU A 72 8.62 11.70 19.50
CA GLU A 72 9.34 12.70 20.31
C GLU A 72 8.42 13.74 20.98
N ASN A 73 7.25 14.01 20.41
CA ASN A 73 6.28 14.98 20.91
C ASN A 73 5.24 14.34 21.86
N GLY A 74 5.37 13.04 22.13
CA GLY A 74 4.43 12.29 22.94
C GLY A 74 3.16 11.87 22.20
N GLU A 75 3.02 12.18 20.92
CA GLU A 75 1.89 11.78 20.07
C GLU A 75 1.90 10.27 19.83
N ILE A 76 0.71 9.68 19.78
CA ILE A 76 0.53 8.24 19.66
C ILE A 76 0.05 7.89 18.24
N PHE A 77 0.71 6.91 17.63
CA PHE A 77 0.37 6.41 16.31
C PHE A 77 0.19 4.89 16.33
N THR A 78 -0.71 4.42 15.48
CA THR A 78 -0.89 2.99 15.22
C THR A 78 -0.13 2.61 13.94
N ILE A 79 0.74 1.61 14.04
CA ILE A 79 1.52 1.09 12.90
C ILE A 79 1.39 -0.42 12.74
N PRO A 80 0.99 -0.93 11.56
CA PRO A 80 1.02 -2.36 11.29
C PRO A 80 2.38 -2.81 10.74
N LEU A 81 2.97 -3.82 11.38
CA LEU A 81 4.09 -4.59 10.82
C LEU A 81 3.54 -5.81 10.06
N MET A 82 3.26 -5.65 8.77
CA MET A 82 2.84 -6.74 7.90
C MET A 82 4.02 -7.27 7.08
N PRO A 83 4.19 -8.60 6.94
CA PRO A 83 5.25 -9.17 6.12
C PRO A 83 5.21 -8.62 4.69
N LEU A 84 6.34 -8.10 4.19
CA LEU A 84 6.47 -7.52 2.85
C LEU A 84 6.49 -8.55 1.71
N ASP A 85 5.89 -9.73 1.84
CA ASP A 85 5.73 -10.67 0.72
C ASP A 85 4.28 -10.70 0.19
N PRO A 86 3.85 -9.65 -0.53
CA PRO A 86 2.52 -9.59 -1.13
C PRO A 86 2.31 -10.68 -2.19
N LYS A 87 3.37 -11.34 -2.69
CA LYS A 87 3.23 -12.40 -3.70
C LYS A 87 2.60 -13.67 -3.13
N SER A 88 2.64 -13.85 -1.82
CA SER A 88 2.08 -15.00 -1.12
C SER A 88 0.60 -14.85 -0.76
N ILE A 89 0.03 -13.65 -0.93
CA ILE A 89 -1.33 -13.33 -0.49
C ILE A 89 -2.21 -13.11 -1.73
N VAL A 90 -3.12 -14.05 -1.98
CA VAL A 90 -4.13 -13.93 -3.04
C VAL A 90 -5.49 -13.86 -2.37
N TYR A 91 -6.15 -12.70 -2.48
CA TYR A 91 -7.52 -12.55 -2.03
C TYR A 91 -8.48 -12.89 -3.16
N PRO A 92 -9.52 -13.71 -2.90
CA PRO A 92 -10.54 -13.96 -3.90
C PRO A 92 -11.25 -12.65 -4.28
N PRO A 93 -11.66 -12.47 -5.53
CA PRO A 93 -12.40 -11.29 -5.94
C PRO A 93 -13.76 -11.24 -5.23
N LEU A 94 -14.18 -10.05 -4.82
CA LEU A 94 -15.53 -9.81 -4.34
C LEU A 94 -16.42 -9.55 -5.55
N ILE A 95 -17.41 -10.41 -5.76
CA ILE A 95 -18.26 -10.39 -6.94
C ILE A 95 -19.71 -10.24 -6.49
N ASN A 96 -20.41 -9.28 -7.07
CA ASN A 96 -21.86 -9.21 -6.97
C ASN A 96 -22.50 -8.85 -8.33
N ASN A 97 -23.78 -8.48 -8.31
CA ASN A 97 -24.55 -8.17 -9.51
C ASN A 97 -24.14 -6.83 -10.16
N HIS A 98 -23.51 -5.93 -9.41
CA HIS A 98 -23.18 -4.57 -9.85
C HIS A 98 -21.70 -4.44 -10.20
N PHE A 99 -20.83 -5.09 -9.43
CA PHE A 99 -19.39 -4.94 -9.58
C PHE A 99 -18.61 -6.24 -9.41
N VAL A 100 -17.38 -6.20 -9.92
CA VAL A 100 -16.28 -7.10 -9.53
C VAL A 100 -15.22 -6.25 -8.88
N MET A 101 -14.78 -6.62 -7.68
CA MET A 101 -13.66 -6.01 -6.99
C MET A 101 -12.53 -7.02 -6.90
N MET A 102 -11.35 -6.62 -7.36
CA MET A 102 -10.14 -7.43 -7.29
C MET A 102 -9.01 -6.62 -6.65
N GLN A 103 -8.22 -7.30 -5.82
CA GLN A 103 -7.04 -6.69 -5.22
C GLN A 103 -5.82 -6.97 -6.09
N ILE A 104 -5.10 -5.89 -6.43
CA ILE A 104 -3.90 -5.93 -7.24
C ILE A 104 -2.72 -5.64 -6.32
N LEU A 105 -2.18 -6.66 -5.65
CA LEU A 105 -0.98 -6.50 -4.80
C LEU A 105 0.33 -6.48 -5.61
N THR A 106 0.30 -7.09 -6.79
CA THR A 106 1.38 -7.10 -7.78
C THR A 106 0.76 -7.18 -9.18
N PHE A 107 1.46 -6.70 -10.20
CA PHE A 107 0.97 -6.77 -11.57
C PHE A 107 1.12 -8.18 -12.15
N ASN A 108 -0.01 -8.83 -12.43
CA ASN A 108 -0.10 -10.12 -13.12
C ASN A 108 -1.32 -10.13 -14.04
N VAL A 109 -1.08 -10.10 -15.36
CA VAL A 109 -2.15 -10.06 -16.36
C VAL A 109 -3.01 -11.33 -16.37
N SER A 110 -2.47 -12.48 -15.94
CA SER A 110 -3.23 -13.73 -15.91
C SER A 110 -4.44 -13.65 -14.98
N GLN A 111 -4.35 -12.90 -13.87
CA GLN A 111 -5.48 -12.70 -12.96
C GLN A 111 -6.67 -11.99 -13.64
N PHE A 112 -6.40 -11.09 -14.57
CA PHE A 112 -7.44 -10.41 -15.37
C PHE A 112 -8.04 -11.36 -16.40
N ALA A 113 -7.19 -12.12 -17.10
CA ALA A 113 -7.61 -13.08 -18.11
C ALA A 113 -8.49 -14.19 -17.53
N GLU A 114 -8.11 -14.76 -16.38
CA GLU A 114 -8.87 -15.79 -15.68
C GLU A 114 -10.26 -15.30 -15.23
N LEU A 115 -10.37 -14.03 -14.84
CA LEU A 115 -11.63 -13.42 -14.37
C LEU A 115 -12.44 -12.75 -15.49
N TYR A 116 -11.97 -12.78 -16.74
CA TYR A 116 -12.58 -12.02 -17.83
C TYR A 116 -14.08 -12.29 -18.00
N GLY A 117 -14.49 -13.56 -17.96
CA GLY A 117 -15.91 -13.94 -18.10
C GLY A 117 -16.79 -13.42 -16.96
N VAL A 118 -16.21 -13.15 -15.79
CA VAL A 118 -16.91 -12.50 -14.68
C VAL A 118 -16.90 -10.99 -14.90
N ILE A 119 -15.73 -10.40 -15.14
CA ILE A 119 -15.52 -8.95 -15.34
C ILE A 119 -16.42 -8.41 -16.44
N SER A 120 -16.44 -9.04 -17.62
CA SER A 120 -17.19 -8.58 -18.80
C SER A 120 -18.71 -8.45 -18.59
N LYS A 121 -19.27 -9.19 -17.62
CA LYS A 121 -20.70 -9.18 -17.30
C LYS A 121 -21.12 -8.09 -16.31
N ARG A 122 -20.17 -7.33 -15.74
CA ARG A 122 -20.45 -6.30 -14.73
C ARG A 122 -20.23 -4.92 -15.30
N ARG A 123 -20.97 -3.95 -14.79
CA ARG A 123 -20.87 -2.54 -15.20
C ARG A 123 -19.65 -1.86 -14.60
N THR A 124 -19.23 -2.32 -13.42
CA THR A 124 -18.14 -1.70 -12.65
C THR A 124 -17.06 -2.72 -12.32
N LEU A 125 -15.81 -2.36 -12.60
CA LEU A 125 -14.62 -3.06 -12.14
C LEU A 125 -13.92 -2.20 -11.10
N ILE A 126 -13.62 -2.77 -9.94
CA ILE A 126 -12.92 -2.09 -8.85
C ILE A 126 -11.55 -2.73 -8.66
N LEU A 127 -10.51 -1.93 -8.81
CA LEU A 127 -9.12 -2.33 -8.67
C LEU A 127 -8.59 -1.75 -7.36
N ASP A 128 -8.39 -2.63 -6.38
CA ASP A 128 -7.79 -2.25 -5.10
C ASP A 128 -6.26 -2.33 -5.18
N LEU A 129 -5.63 -1.17 -5.27
CA LEU A 129 -4.19 -0.96 -5.38
C LEU A 129 -3.57 -0.60 -4.01
N ARG A 130 -4.34 -0.65 -2.92
CA ARG A 130 -3.76 -0.54 -1.58
C ARG A 130 -2.86 -1.74 -1.32
N TYR A 131 -1.68 -1.46 -0.77
CA TYR A 131 -0.53 -2.35 -0.63
C TYR A 131 0.14 -2.77 -1.94
N ASN A 132 -0.19 -2.12 -3.06
CA ASN A 132 0.55 -2.31 -4.31
C ASN A 132 1.81 -1.45 -4.34
N PHE A 133 2.92 -2.09 -4.06
CA PHE A 133 4.25 -1.48 -4.02
C PHE A 133 4.89 -1.28 -5.40
N GLY A 134 4.13 -1.58 -6.46
CA GLY A 134 4.55 -1.52 -7.85
C GLY A 134 4.97 -2.89 -8.38
N GLY A 135 6.21 -2.97 -8.85
CA GLY A 135 6.74 -4.15 -9.54
C GLY A 135 7.33 -3.78 -10.90
N GLU A 136 7.36 -4.76 -11.80
CA GLU A 136 7.91 -4.56 -13.15
C GLU A 136 7.01 -3.64 -13.99
N ILE A 137 7.60 -2.61 -14.60
CA ILE A 137 6.90 -1.67 -15.48
C ILE A 137 6.28 -2.39 -16.69
N SER A 138 6.95 -3.44 -17.19
CA SER A 138 6.46 -4.30 -18.27
C SER A 138 5.18 -5.05 -17.86
N ALA A 139 5.18 -5.69 -16.68
CA ALA A 139 4.01 -6.39 -16.15
C ALA A 139 2.83 -5.43 -15.92
N MET A 140 3.11 -4.26 -15.36
CA MET A 140 2.13 -3.18 -15.22
C MET A 140 1.53 -2.77 -16.57
N SER A 141 2.39 -2.56 -17.58
CA SER A 141 1.93 -2.11 -18.90
C SER A 141 1.03 -3.14 -19.57
N LYS A 142 1.35 -4.44 -19.45
CA LYS A 142 0.48 -5.54 -19.92
C LYS A 142 -0.89 -5.54 -19.25
N CYS A 143 -0.95 -5.28 -17.93
CA CYS A 143 -2.23 -5.20 -17.23
C CYS A 143 -3.07 -4.00 -17.71
N PHE A 144 -2.42 -2.85 -17.92
CA PHE A 144 -3.08 -1.67 -18.48
C PHE A 144 -3.59 -1.91 -19.91
N GLU A 145 -2.78 -2.48 -20.78
CA GLU A 145 -3.15 -2.81 -22.17
C GLU A 145 -4.36 -3.75 -22.20
N TRP A 146 -4.37 -4.76 -21.32
CA TRP A 146 -5.50 -5.67 -21.18
C TRP A 146 -6.78 -4.91 -20.76
N LEU A 147 -6.71 -4.06 -19.75
CA LEU A 147 -7.87 -3.26 -19.31
C LEU A 147 -8.38 -2.35 -20.41
N ASN A 148 -7.50 -1.65 -21.11
CA ASN A 148 -7.88 -0.73 -22.18
C ASN A 148 -8.56 -1.47 -23.35
N ALA A 149 -8.19 -2.72 -23.62
CA ALA A 149 -8.80 -3.54 -24.65
C ALA A 149 -10.17 -4.15 -24.24
N HIS A 150 -10.37 -4.45 -22.95
CA HIS A 150 -11.50 -5.28 -22.50
C HIS A 150 -12.52 -4.54 -21.62
N CYS A 151 -12.16 -3.40 -21.03
CA CYS A 151 -12.96 -2.69 -20.04
C CYS A 151 -13.36 -1.26 -20.47
N ILE A 152 -13.22 -0.90 -21.74
CA ILE A 152 -13.49 0.47 -22.24
C ILE A 152 -14.94 0.94 -22.01
N ASN A 153 -15.90 0.00 -21.99
CA ASN A 153 -17.32 0.28 -21.77
C ASN A 153 -17.75 0.11 -20.30
N GLN A 154 -16.79 -0.11 -19.39
CA GLN A 154 -17.03 -0.31 -17.97
C GLN A 154 -16.56 0.88 -17.17
N LYS A 155 -17.21 1.15 -16.04
CA LYS A 155 -16.67 2.04 -15.02
C LYS A 155 -15.52 1.33 -14.30
N VAL A 156 -14.33 1.91 -14.33
CA VAL A 156 -13.14 1.40 -13.63
C VAL A 156 -12.90 2.26 -12.39
N VAL A 157 -13.05 1.68 -11.20
CA VAL A 157 -12.78 2.34 -9.93
C VAL A 157 -11.39 1.94 -9.45
N LEU A 158 -10.54 2.92 -9.16
CA LEU A 158 -9.20 2.72 -8.62
C LEU A 158 -9.20 3.09 -7.13
N LEU A 159 -8.85 2.15 -6.26
CA LEU A 159 -8.67 2.40 -4.83
C LEU A 159 -7.19 2.41 -4.47
N PHE A 160 -6.69 3.48 -3.84
CA PHE A 160 -5.29 3.61 -3.47
C PHE A 160 -5.10 4.45 -2.20
N ASN A 161 -3.91 4.39 -1.61
CA ASN A 161 -3.54 5.19 -0.43
C ASN A 161 -2.00 5.35 -0.35
N ASN A 162 -1.50 5.77 0.81
CA ASN A 162 -0.07 5.99 1.08
C ASN A 162 0.85 4.76 0.95
N THR A 163 0.29 3.57 0.71
CA THR A 163 1.04 2.34 0.39
C THR A 163 1.25 2.11 -1.10
N THR A 164 0.45 2.75 -1.95
CA THR A 164 0.52 2.55 -3.39
C THR A 164 1.74 3.29 -3.94
N ALA A 165 2.62 2.60 -4.67
CA ALA A 165 3.92 3.14 -5.05
C ALA A 165 4.43 2.68 -6.44
N SER A 166 5.36 3.46 -7.00
CA SER A 166 6.17 3.09 -8.16
C SER A 166 5.33 2.76 -9.40
N ALA A 167 5.40 1.52 -9.91
CA ALA A 167 4.65 1.13 -11.10
C ALA A 167 3.13 1.23 -10.90
N ALA A 168 2.64 1.12 -9.65
CA ALA A 168 1.23 1.30 -9.35
C ALA A 168 0.75 2.73 -9.56
N GLU A 169 1.60 3.72 -9.26
CA GLU A 169 1.30 5.13 -9.48
C GLU A 169 1.24 5.43 -10.99
N LEU A 170 2.16 4.86 -11.78
CA LEU A 170 2.12 4.95 -13.25
C LEU A 170 0.88 4.28 -13.85
N PHE A 171 0.44 3.16 -13.27
CA PHE A 171 -0.76 2.46 -13.70
C PHE A 171 -2.01 3.31 -13.50
N ILE A 172 -2.15 3.94 -12.32
CA ILE A 172 -3.25 4.86 -12.02
C ILE A 172 -3.28 6.01 -13.02
N GLU A 173 -2.14 6.68 -13.23
CA GLU A 173 -2.04 7.78 -14.19
C GLU A 173 -2.41 7.33 -15.61
N LYS A 174 -1.93 6.17 -16.07
CA LYS A 174 -2.28 5.63 -17.38
C LYS A 174 -3.79 5.38 -17.51
N CYS A 175 -4.45 4.82 -16.49
CA CYS A 175 -5.91 4.61 -16.49
C CYS A 175 -6.69 5.93 -16.48
N GLN A 176 -6.21 6.96 -15.78
CA GLN A 176 -6.85 8.28 -15.72
C GLN A 176 -6.72 9.04 -17.05
N ARG A 177 -5.62 8.83 -17.78
CA ARG A 177 -5.31 9.54 -19.03
C ARG A 177 -5.71 8.78 -20.30
N SER A 178 -6.32 7.60 -20.17
CA SER A 178 -6.79 6.81 -21.30
C SER A 178 -8.29 7.02 -21.55
N ASN A 179 -8.85 6.26 -22.50
CA ASN A 179 -10.28 6.28 -22.80
C ASN A 179 -11.13 5.46 -21.80
N LEU A 180 -10.54 5.00 -20.69
CA LEU A 180 -11.26 4.28 -19.65
C LEU A 180 -12.14 5.24 -18.85
N SER A 181 -13.35 4.79 -18.50
CA SER A 181 -14.22 5.52 -17.58
C SER A 181 -13.73 5.33 -16.15
N THR A 182 -12.70 6.07 -15.77
CA THR A 182 -11.98 5.89 -14.51
C THR A 182 -12.52 6.79 -13.40
N VAL A 183 -12.68 6.23 -12.18
CA VAL A 183 -12.94 6.97 -10.94
C VAL A 183 -11.91 6.60 -9.90
N SER A 184 -11.25 7.60 -9.32
CA SER A 184 -10.14 7.44 -8.39
C SER A 184 -10.56 7.82 -6.97
N ILE A 185 -10.45 6.86 -6.05
CA ILE A 185 -10.92 7.01 -4.67
C ILE A 185 -9.77 6.67 -3.72
N GLY A 186 -9.49 7.53 -2.76
CA GLY A 186 -8.43 7.26 -1.80
C GLY A 186 -7.77 8.51 -1.20
N SER A 187 -6.47 8.38 -0.93
CA SER A 187 -5.59 9.41 -0.37
C SER A 187 -4.29 9.50 -1.19
N GLU A 188 -3.39 10.41 -0.80
CA GLU A 188 -2.08 10.56 -1.45
C GLU A 188 -1.30 9.23 -1.48
N THR A 189 -0.67 8.94 -2.62
CA THR A 189 0.19 7.77 -2.81
C THR A 189 1.58 7.99 -2.20
N TYR A 190 2.45 6.98 -2.25
CA TYR A 190 3.81 7.07 -1.71
C TYR A 190 4.64 8.20 -2.35
N GLY A 191 4.46 8.47 -3.65
CA GLY A 191 5.11 9.53 -4.39
C GLY A 191 6.55 9.18 -4.79
N LYS A 192 6.80 7.96 -5.31
CA LYS A 192 8.17 7.56 -5.66
C LYS A 192 8.65 8.38 -6.87
N LYS A 193 9.68 9.20 -6.64
CA LYS A 193 10.14 10.20 -7.62
C LYS A 193 11.11 9.69 -8.69
N TRP A 194 11.74 8.54 -8.51
CA TRP A 194 12.87 8.12 -9.35
C TRP A 194 12.90 6.62 -9.62
N ALA A 195 13.30 6.25 -10.84
CA ALA A 195 13.80 4.93 -11.17
C ALA A 195 15.32 4.93 -11.09
N TYR A 196 15.89 3.83 -10.59
CA TYR A 196 17.31 3.72 -10.31
C TYR A 196 17.94 2.60 -11.14
N LYS A 197 19.17 2.81 -11.58
CA LYS A 197 20.05 1.76 -12.13
C LYS A 197 21.06 1.37 -11.08
N LYS A 198 21.14 0.07 -10.80
CA LYS A 198 22.23 -0.49 -9.99
C LYS A 198 23.52 -0.49 -10.82
N VAL A 199 24.57 0.13 -10.30
CA VAL A 199 25.92 0.12 -10.86
C VAL A 199 26.86 -0.45 -9.82
N THR A 200 27.66 -1.44 -10.21
CA THR A 200 28.62 -2.08 -9.32
C THR A 200 30.02 -1.57 -9.64
N VAL A 201 30.71 -1.03 -8.63
CA VAL A 201 32.11 -0.59 -8.74
C VAL A 201 32.92 -1.30 -7.66
N GLY A 202 33.82 -2.19 -8.07
CA GLY A 202 34.51 -3.10 -7.15
C GLY A 202 33.52 -3.98 -6.38
N LYS A 203 33.55 -3.91 -5.04
CA LYS A 203 32.63 -4.65 -4.14
C LYS A 203 31.40 -3.85 -3.71
N SER A 204 31.27 -2.60 -4.18
CA SER A 204 30.21 -1.68 -3.75
C SER A 204 29.11 -1.58 -4.80
N ASN A 205 27.86 -1.49 -4.34
CA ASN A 205 26.69 -1.26 -5.18
C ASN A 205 26.22 0.19 -5.03
N PHE A 206 26.05 0.88 -6.15
CA PHE A 206 25.51 2.23 -6.23
C PHE A 206 24.15 2.19 -6.94
N PHE A 207 23.21 3.02 -6.49
CA PHE A 207 21.91 3.18 -7.14
C PHE A 207 21.84 4.58 -7.73
N LEU A 208 22.04 4.68 -9.04
CA LEU A 208 22.02 5.96 -9.75
C LEU A 208 20.59 6.26 -10.23
N PRO A 209 20.01 7.42 -9.90
CA PRO A 209 18.73 7.83 -10.48
C PRO A 209 18.93 8.01 -11.99
N ILE A 210 18.14 7.32 -12.80
CA ILE A 210 18.23 7.35 -14.27
C ILE A 210 16.99 7.95 -14.93
N TYR A 211 15.88 8.02 -14.22
CA TYR A 211 14.62 8.53 -14.76
C TYR A 211 13.74 9.08 -13.64
N GLN A 212 13.14 10.25 -13.85
CA GLN A 212 12.19 10.83 -12.91
C GLN A 212 10.80 10.25 -13.14
N LEU A 213 10.24 9.65 -12.10
CA LEU A 213 8.84 9.25 -12.03
C LEU A 213 8.08 10.43 -11.41
N ALA A 214 7.28 11.13 -12.21
CA ALA A 214 6.45 12.24 -11.74
C ALA A 214 4.97 12.00 -12.11
N PRO A 215 4.37 10.92 -11.59
CA PRO A 215 2.97 10.62 -11.89
C PRO A 215 2.08 11.74 -11.36
N GLN A 216 1.14 12.21 -12.19
CA GLN A 216 0.13 13.18 -11.78
C GLN A 216 -1.19 12.43 -11.59
N ILE A 217 -1.52 12.15 -10.32
CA ILE A 217 -2.70 11.38 -9.93
C ILE A 217 -3.76 12.34 -9.40
N GLU A 218 -4.95 12.28 -10.00
CA GLU A 218 -6.13 12.99 -9.51
C GLU A 218 -6.95 12.11 -8.55
N ILE A 219 -7.49 12.70 -7.48
CA ILE A 219 -8.39 12.01 -6.55
C ILE A 219 -9.79 12.57 -6.77
N ASN A 220 -10.70 11.74 -7.26
CA ASN A 220 -12.09 12.15 -7.48
C ASN A 220 -12.87 12.16 -6.16
N GLU A 221 -12.59 11.21 -5.26
CA GLU A 221 -13.24 11.11 -3.94
C GLU A 221 -12.20 10.80 -2.86
N TYR A 222 -12.11 11.67 -1.85
CA TYR A 222 -11.15 11.50 -0.76
C TYR A 222 -11.70 10.56 0.32
N ILE A 223 -11.01 9.43 0.54
CA ILE A 223 -11.27 8.53 1.67
C ILE A 223 -9.93 8.22 2.33
N ASN A 224 -9.76 8.65 3.58
CA ASN A 224 -8.56 8.32 4.33
C ASN A 224 -8.60 6.83 4.72
N THR A 225 -7.84 6.03 3.99
CA THR A 225 -7.58 4.63 4.30
C THR A 225 -6.09 4.39 4.57
N ASP A 226 -5.38 5.43 5.03
CA ASP A 226 -3.95 5.36 5.27
C ASP A 226 -3.64 4.31 6.33
N THR A 227 -2.55 3.59 6.08
CA THR A 227 -2.16 2.42 6.89
C THR A 227 -1.51 2.83 8.23
N PHE A 228 -1.03 4.08 8.30
CA PHE A 228 -0.48 4.70 9.49
C PHE A 228 -1.34 5.91 9.85
N TYR A 229 -1.80 5.98 11.10
CA TYR A 229 -2.66 7.07 11.55
C TYR A 229 -2.40 7.45 13.00
N GLU A 230 -2.69 8.71 13.31
CA GLU A 230 -2.66 9.28 14.65
C GLU A 230 -3.86 8.77 15.46
N SER A 231 -3.63 8.20 16.64
CA SER A 231 -4.68 7.55 17.45
C SER A 231 -5.72 8.56 18.00
N SER A 232 -5.39 9.84 18.06
CA SER A 232 -6.30 10.95 18.45
C SER A 232 -7.47 11.16 17.49
N ARG A 233 -7.44 10.55 16.29
CA ARG A 233 -8.50 10.67 15.27
C ARG A 233 -9.55 9.54 15.30
N SER A 234 -9.59 8.67 16.31
CA SER A 234 -10.56 7.56 16.31
C SER A 234 -11.34 7.36 17.61
N SER A 235 -12.66 7.58 17.50
CA SER A 235 -13.64 6.80 18.26
C SER A 235 -14.62 6.02 17.35
N ASP A 236 -15.00 6.52 16.16
CA ASP A 236 -16.09 5.88 15.39
C ASP A 236 -15.77 5.39 13.97
N VAL A 237 -14.64 5.79 13.36
CA VAL A 237 -14.39 5.52 11.92
C VAL A 237 -13.58 4.22 11.67
N GLN A 238 -12.88 3.68 12.68
CA GLN A 238 -11.82 2.69 12.46
C GLN A 238 -12.12 1.23 12.79
N SER A 239 -13.22 0.91 13.48
CA SER A 239 -13.69 -0.49 13.61
C SER A 239 -14.16 -1.09 12.27
N LYS A 240 -14.22 -0.26 11.21
CA LYS A 240 -14.60 -0.60 9.84
C LYS A 240 -13.42 -0.75 8.86
N LEU A 241 -12.16 -0.70 9.32
CA LEU A 241 -10.96 -0.74 8.47
C LEU A 241 -10.24 -2.10 8.43
N ILE A 242 -10.90 -3.18 8.86
CA ILE A 242 -10.42 -4.55 8.66
C ILE A 242 -10.91 -5.05 7.29
N PHE A 243 -10.11 -4.81 6.23
CA PHE A 243 -10.31 -5.45 4.90
C PHE A 243 -11.71 -5.16 4.28
N PRO A 244 -12.02 -5.53 3.02
CA PRO A 244 -13.05 -4.85 2.22
C PRO A 244 -14.51 -5.14 2.62
N PHE A 245 -14.78 -5.74 3.78
CA PHE A 245 -16.15 -5.99 4.23
C PHE A 245 -16.90 -4.71 4.64
N ALA A 246 -16.20 -3.60 4.88
CA ALA A 246 -16.81 -2.44 5.55
C ALA A 246 -16.65 -1.09 4.82
N LEU A 247 -16.02 -1.05 3.64
CA LEU A 247 -16.32 0.02 2.70
C LEU A 247 -17.66 -0.34 2.06
N ASN A 248 -18.72 0.37 2.43
CA ASN A 248 -20.00 0.31 1.72
C ASN A 248 -19.81 1.02 0.36
N ILE A 249 -19.01 0.40 -0.50
CA ILE A 249 -18.70 0.87 -1.86
C ILE A 249 -20.00 1.01 -2.66
N GLU A 250 -21.02 0.20 -2.34
CA GLU A 250 -22.35 0.34 -2.91
C GLU A 250 -22.97 1.71 -2.61
N ASN A 251 -22.90 2.23 -1.38
CA ASN A 251 -23.41 3.58 -1.09
C ASN A 251 -22.67 4.66 -1.91
N ILE A 252 -21.34 4.56 -2.01
CA ILE A 252 -20.52 5.52 -2.79
C ILE A 252 -20.83 5.43 -4.29
N LEU A 253 -21.21 4.26 -4.80
CA LEU A 253 -21.52 4.03 -6.21
C LEU A 253 -23.00 4.22 -6.57
N LEU A 254 -23.94 4.08 -5.62
CA LEU A 254 -25.39 4.14 -5.82
C LEU A 254 -26.00 5.52 -5.59
N GLU A 255 -25.35 6.42 -4.83
CA GLU A 255 -25.82 7.79 -4.60
C GLU A 255 -25.75 8.71 -5.85
N ARG A 256 -25.24 8.23 -6.98
CA ARG A 256 -25.10 9.02 -8.22
C ARG A 256 -25.78 8.35 -9.42
N ARG A 257 -27.07 8.05 -9.28
CA ARG A 257 -27.99 7.91 -10.42
C ARG A 257 -28.63 9.24 -10.76
#